data_AF-A0AA88VVL4-F1
#
_entry.id   AF-A0AA88VVL4-F1
#
_cell.length_a   1.000
_cell.length_b   1.000
_cell.length_c   1.000
_cell.angle_alpha   90.00
_cell.angle_beta   90.00
_cell.angle_gamma   90.00
#
_symmetry.space_group_name_H-M   'P 1'
#
loop_
_entity.id
_entity.type
_entity.pdbx_description
1 polymer ?
#
loop_
_entity_poly.entity_id
_entity_poly.type
_entity_poly.pdbx_seq_one_letter_code
_entity_poly.pdbx_strand_id
1 'polypeptide(L)'
;MEGIEHKMVRVNGLDMHVAEKGQGPLVLFLHGFPELWPDRVKALVNLSVMYMPRDPTRSLAQTFRDLYGDDHYISRFQEPGDIEAELAPLEEDVDYFTSKFEKTGFTGGVNYYRALDLSWELTAPWTGAKVTVPTKFVVGDLDLTYHITGAQEYIHNGAFHKDVPLLEEVVVMEGVAHFINQEKPDEISKHIHDFLKKF
;
A
#
# COMPACT_ATOMS: atom_id res chain seq x y z
N MET A 1 -22.55 5.87 -6.03
CA MET A 1 -22.28 5.83 -4.57
C MET A 1 -23.02 6.98 -3.91
N GLU A 2 -24.12 6.72 -3.21
CA GLU A 2 -24.82 7.78 -2.45
C GLU A 2 -24.06 8.13 -1.15
N GLY A 3 -24.14 9.41 -0.77
CA GLY A 3 -23.66 9.92 0.52
C GLY A 3 -22.16 10.21 0.61
N ILE A 4 -21.46 10.42 -0.51
CA ILE A 4 -20.09 10.93 -0.53
C ILE A 4 -20.12 12.43 -0.85
N GLU A 5 -19.60 13.26 0.05
CA GLU A 5 -19.42 14.70 -0.17
C GLU A 5 -18.03 14.98 -0.73
N HIS A 6 -17.96 15.79 -1.78
CA HIS A 6 -16.72 16.18 -2.43
C HIS A 6 -16.43 17.65 -2.15
N LYS A 7 -15.22 17.98 -1.68
CA LYS A 7 -14.81 19.37 -1.42
C LYS A 7 -13.35 19.61 -1.74
N MET A 8 -13.02 20.87 -2.05
CA MET A 8 -11.64 21.35 -2.15
C MET A 8 -11.22 21.99 -0.83
N VAL A 9 -10.06 21.60 -0.31
CA VAL A 9 -9.49 22.12 0.93
C VAL A 9 -8.12 22.71 0.63
N ARG A 10 -7.91 23.98 1.01
CA ARG A 10 -6.61 24.65 0.88
C ARG A 10 -5.74 24.33 2.09
N VAL A 11 -4.63 23.63 1.90
CA VAL A 11 -3.69 23.26 2.97
C VAL A 11 -2.27 23.62 2.55
N ASN A 12 -1.57 24.44 3.34
CA ASN A 12 -0.17 24.84 3.09
C ASN A 12 0.10 25.36 1.66
N GLY A 13 -0.86 26.08 1.06
CA GLY A 13 -0.70 26.60 -0.29
C GLY A 13 -0.97 25.58 -1.41
N LEU A 14 -1.55 24.42 -1.09
CA LEU A 14 -2.03 23.41 -2.04
C LEU A 14 -3.56 23.29 -1.95
N ASP A 15 -4.21 23.08 -3.10
CA ASP A 15 -5.63 22.75 -3.17
C ASP A 15 -5.79 21.23 -3.25
N MET A 16 -6.42 20.65 -2.24
CA MET A 16 -6.61 19.20 -2.12
C MET A 16 -8.07 18.86 -2.30
N HIS A 17 -8.36 17.95 -3.24
CA HIS A 17 -9.70 17.37 -3.38
C HIS A 17 -9.90 16.26 -2.35
N VAL A 18 -10.97 16.35 -1.57
CA VAL A 18 -11.34 15.41 -0.52
C VAL A 18 -12.73 14.85 -0.81
N ALA A 19 -12.86 13.53 -0.73
CA ALA A 19 -14.15 12.84 -0.73
C ALA A 19 -14.39 12.29 0.70
N GLU A 20 -15.49 12.70 1.33
CA GLU A 20 -15.83 12.33 2.71
C GLU A 20 -17.18 11.62 2.78
N LYS A 21 -17.32 10.68 3.73
CA LYS A 21 -18.57 9.97 3.99
C LYS A 21 -18.65 9.54 5.45
N GLY A 22 -19.81 9.74 6.06
CA GLY A 22 -20.11 9.32 7.44
C GLY A 22 -19.89 10.40 8.50
N GLN A 23 -20.11 10.05 9.77
CA GLN A 23 -19.90 10.91 10.94
C GLN A 23 -19.14 10.11 12.01
N GLY A 24 -18.07 10.67 12.58
CA GLY A 24 -17.26 10.00 13.60
C GLY A 24 -15.78 10.41 13.58
N PRO A 25 -14.90 9.69 14.31
CA PRO A 25 -13.45 9.86 14.21
C PRO A 25 -12.97 9.73 12.75
N LEU A 26 -12.13 10.67 12.29
CA LEU A 26 -11.60 10.66 10.94
C LEU A 26 -10.77 9.38 10.69
N VAL A 27 -11.18 8.62 9.69
CA VAL A 27 -10.42 7.49 9.15
C VAL A 27 -9.85 7.92 7.81
N LEU A 28 -8.53 8.00 7.71
CA LEU A 28 -7.84 8.41 6.50
C LEU A 28 -7.30 7.17 5.78
N PHE A 29 -7.85 6.88 4.60
CA PHE A 29 -7.34 5.82 3.73
C PHE A 29 -6.18 6.37 2.89
N LEU A 30 -4.94 6.00 3.26
CA LEU A 30 -3.72 6.33 2.51
C LEU A 30 -3.21 5.08 1.79
N HIS A 31 -2.97 5.20 0.50
CA HIS A 31 -2.20 4.23 -0.28
C HIS A 31 -0.74 4.74 -0.37
N GLY A 32 0.22 4.04 0.26
CA GLY A 32 1.62 4.50 0.35
C GLY A 32 2.35 3.92 1.58
N PHE A 33 3.29 4.70 2.15
CA PHE A 33 4.12 4.33 3.32
C PHE A 33 3.68 5.10 4.60
N PRO A 34 2.51 4.80 5.19
CA PRO A 34 1.98 5.51 6.37
C PRO A 34 2.84 5.35 7.64
N GLU A 35 3.72 4.35 7.70
CA GLU A 35 4.70 4.11 8.77
C GLU A 35 5.65 5.29 9.01
N LEU A 36 5.74 6.24 8.08
CA LEU A 36 6.57 7.44 8.23
C LEU A 36 5.98 8.47 9.21
N TRP A 37 4.72 8.33 9.62
CA TRP A 37 4.01 9.30 10.47
C TRP A 37 3.10 8.66 11.54
N PRO A 38 3.62 7.73 12.37
CA PRO A 38 2.78 6.94 13.29
C PRO A 38 2.03 7.80 14.31
N ASP A 39 2.60 8.94 14.74
CA ASP A 39 2.00 9.84 15.73
C ASP A 39 0.72 10.55 15.24
N ARG A 40 0.42 10.45 13.94
CA ARG A 40 -0.74 11.12 13.30
C ARG A 40 -1.83 10.14 12.89
N VAL A 41 -1.63 8.84 13.13
CA VAL A 41 -2.52 7.77 12.66
C VAL A 41 -3.11 7.03 13.87
N LYS A 42 -4.44 6.96 13.95
CA LYS A 42 -5.15 6.27 15.05
C LYS A 42 -5.29 4.76 14.85
N ALA A 43 -5.39 4.32 13.60
CA ALA A 43 -5.52 2.92 13.21
C ALA A 43 -5.00 2.78 11.77
N LEU A 44 -4.37 1.64 11.46
CA LEU A 44 -3.86 1.32 10.13
C LEU A 44 -4.48 0.02 9.61
N VAL A 45 -4.96 0.06 8.36
CA VAL A 45 -5.39 -1.14 7.64
C VAL A 45 -4.46 -1.31 6.45
N ASN A 46 -3.59 -2.33 6.51
CA ASN A 46 -2.76 -2.70 5.37
C ASN A 46 -3.52 -3.70 4.51
N LEU A 47 -3.69 -3.34 3.24
CA LEU A 47 -4.33 -4.18 2.23
C LEU A 47 -3.25 -4.65 1.26
N SER A 48 -3.17 -5.96 1.06
CA SER A 48 -2.31 -6.63 0.07
C SER A 48 -0.81 -6.56 0.41
N VAL A 49 -0.24 -5.37 0.58
CA VAL A 49 1.19 -5.18 0.87
C VAL A 49 1.44 -5.19 2.38
N MET A 50 2.17 -6.20 2.84
CA MET A 50 2.61 -6.29 4.24
C MET A 50 3.61 -5.18 4.60
N TYR A 51 3.67 -4.81 5.88
CA TYR A 51 4.77 -3.96 6.36
C TYR A 51 6.10 -4.70 6.20
N MET A 52 7.08 -4.04 5.59
CA MET A 52 8.43 -4.57 5.44
C MET A 52 9.40 -3.72 6.28
N PRO A 53 10.04 -4.27 7.32
CA PRO A 53 10.99 -3.52 8.13
C PRO A 53 12.22 -3.16 7.29
N ARG A 54 12.83 -2.01 7.60
CA ARG A 54 14.07 -1.57 6.95
C ARG A 54 15.22 -2.56 7.24
N ASP A 55 15.82 -3.14 6.20
CA ASP A 55 17.12 -3.84 6.29
C ASP A 55 18.26 -2.82 6.22
N PRO A 56 19.10 -2.64 7.26
CA PRO A 56 20.15 -1.62 7.26
C PRO A 56 21.28 -1.87 6.25
N THR A 57 21.32 -3.02 5.60
CA THR A 57 22.41 -3.45 4.71
C THR A 57 22.04 -3.46 3.23
N ARG A 58 20.74 -3.53 2.90
CA ARG A 58 20.24 -3.61 1.52
C ARG A 58 18.93 -2.86 1.35
N SER A 59 18.75 -2.25 0.18
CA SER A 59 17.46 -1.65 -0.18
C SER A 59 16.50 -2.69 -0.72
N LEU A 60 15.21 -2.34 -0.69
CA LEU A 60 14.15 -3.20 -1.23
C LEU A 60 14.33 -3.37 -2.75
N ALA A 61 14.62 -2.29 -3.48
CA ALA A 61 14.82 -2.34 -4.93
C ALA A 61 15.97 -3.29 -5.32
N GLN A 62 17.11 -3.21 -4.62
CA GLN A 62 18.23 -4.14 -4.86
C GLN A 62 17.87 -5.57 -4.50
N THR A 63 17.09 -5.79 -3.43
CA THR A 63 16.62 -7.12 -3.03
C THR A 63 15.73 -7.75 -4.11
N PHE A 64 14.78 -7.00 -4.68
CA PHE A 64 13.94 -7.51 -5.77
C PHE A 64 14.74 -7.77 -7.05
N ARG A 65 15.72 -6.93 -7.38
CA ARG A 65 16.63 -7.17 -8.51
C ARG A 65 17.43 -8.46 -8.34
N ASP A 66 18.02 -8.68 -7.16
CA ASP A 66 18.82 -9.88 -6.88
C ASP A 66 17.98 -11.17 -6.95
N LEU A 67 16.71 -11.11 -6.49
CA LEU A 67 15.84 -12.28 -6.41
C LEU A 67 15.12 -12.60 -7.73
N TYR A 68 14.69 -11.57 -8.46
CA TYR A 68 13.78 -11.72 -9.61
C TYR A 68 14.34 -11.17 -10.93
N GLY A 69 15.54 -10.58 -10.91
CA GLY A 69 16.23 -10.08 -12.09
C GLY A 69 15.82 -8.66 -12.51
N ASP A 70 16.44 -8.21 -13.60
CA ASP A 70 16.26 -6.85 -14.14
C ASP A 70 14.90 -6.65 -14.83
N ASP A 71 14.26 -7.73 -15.28
CA ASP A 71 12.95 -7.71 -15.94
C ASP A 71 11.77 -7.61 -14.96
N HIS A 72 12.01 -7.78 -13.65
CA HIS A 72 10.97 -7.58 -12.64
C HIS A 72 10.53 -6.11 -12.60
N TYR A 73 9.22 -5.86 -12.50
CA TYR A 73 8.67 -4.50 -12.65
C TYR A 73 9.32 -3.47 -11.68
N ILE A 74 9.57 -3.84 -10.42
CA ILE A 74 10.27 -2.95 -9.45
C ILE A 74 11.66 -2.55 -9.95
N SER A 75 12.39 -3.47 -10.59
CA SER A 75 13.72 -3.23 -11.16
C SER A 75 13.63 -2.33 -12.40
N ARG A 76 12.71 -2.64 -13.32
CA ARG A 76 12.46 -1.85 -14.55
C ARG A 76 12.03 -0.41 -14.24
N PHE A 77 11.26 -0.21 -13.17
CA PHE A 77 10.73 1.11 -12.80
C PHE A 77 11.81 2.06 -12.27
N GLN A 78 13.00 1.56 -11.93
CA GLN A 78 14.12 2.38 -11.48
C GLN A 78 14.70 3.26 -12.60
N GLU A 79 14.51 2.87 -13.88
CA GLU A 79 14.96 3.65 -15.03
C GLU A 79 13.81 4.49 -15.61
N PRO A 80 13.89 5.84 -15.56
CA PRO A 80 12.79 6.66 -16.03
C PRO A 80 12.53 6.62 -17.54
N GLY A 81 11.29 6.35 -17.94
CA GLY A 81 10.83 6.45 -19.33
C GLY A 81 10.81 5.15 -20.13
N ASP A 82 11.31 4.05 -19.56
CA ASP A 82 11.38 2.75 -20.24
C ASP A 82 10.01 2.04 -20.24
N ILE A 83 9.41 1.80 -19.08
CA ILE A 83 8.11 1.12 -18.99
C ILE A 83 6.94 1.96 -19.50
N GLU A 84 7.00 3.29 -19.36
CA GLU A 84 5.92 4.18 -19.79
C GLU A 84 5.67 4.12 -21.31
N ALA A 85 6.64 3.66 -22.10
CA ALA A 85 6.49 3.45 -23.54
C ALA A 85 5.77 2.14 -23.91
N GLU A 86 5.71 1.16 -22.99
CA GLU A 86 5.21 -0.19 -23.24
C GLU A 86 3.75 -0.41 -22.80
N LEU A 87 3.21 0.47 -21.94
CA LEU A 87 1.86 0.33 -21.39
C LEU A 87 0.80 0.97 -22.31
N ALA A 88 0.07 0.16 -23.09
CA ALA A 88 -1.12 0.56 -23.89
C ALA A 88 -2.36 -0.31 -23.56
N PRO A 89 -3.63 0.16 -23.75
CA PRO A 89 -4.77 -0.32 -22.93
C PRO A 89 -5.85 -1.21 -23.63
N LEU A 90 -6.73 -1.83 -22.81
CA LEU A 90 -7.95 -2.62 -23.14
C LEU A 90 -9.05 -2.55 -22.02
N GLU A 91 -10.33 -2.27 -22.39
CA GLU A 91 -11.68 -2.45 -21.76
C GLU A 91 -12.24 -1.64 -20.54
N GLU A 92 -13.34 -0.89 -20.76
CA GLU A 92 -14.32 -0.18 -19.88
C GLU A 92 -13.95 0.26 -18.45
N ASP A 93 -13.61 -0.61 -17.49
CA ASP A 93 -13.02 -0.16 -16.20
C ASP A 93 -11.61 0.40 -16.42
N VAL A 94 -10.89 -0.20 -17.35
CA VAL A 94 -9.66 0.32 -17.92
C VAL A 94 -9.91 1.62 -18.64
N ASP A 95 -11.07 1.92 -19.23
CA ASP A 95 -11.30 3.23 -19.84
C ASP A 95 -11.32 4.36 -18.80
N TYR A 96 -11.89 4.10 -17.62
CA TYR A 96 -11.80 5.07 -16.53
C TYR A 96 -10.34 5.28 -16.10
N PHE A 97 -9.61 4.21 -15.79
CA PHE A 97 -8.21 4.31 -15.38
C PHE A 97 -7.32 4.90 -16.49
N THR A 98 -7.50 4.46 -17.73
CA THR A 98 -6.83 4.95 -18.94
C THR A 98 -7.11 6.43 -19.11
N SER A 99 -8.35 6.90 -18.99
CA SER A 99 -8.66 8.34 -19.10
C SER A 99 -7.97 9.19 -18.02
N LYS A 100 -7.61 8.59 -16.87
CA LYS A 100 -6.82 9.26 -15.83
C LYS A 100 -5.34 9.23 -16.18
N PHE A 101 -4.79 8.06 -16.51
CA PHE A 101 -3.37 7.89 -16.83
C PHE A 101 -2.97 8.55 -18.14
N GLU A 102 -3.85 8.68 -19.14
CA GLU A 102 -3.63 9.49 -20.34
C GLU A 102 -3.45 10.98 -20.01
N LYS A 103 -4.12 11.45 -18.96
CA LYS A 103 -4.03 12.87 -18.52
C LYS A 103 -2.84 13.11 -17.62
N THR A 104 -2.55 12.20 -16.69
CA THR A 104 -1.52 12.41 -15.66
C THR A 104 -0.19 11.76 -16.00
N GLY A 105 -0.17 10.83 -16.96
CA GLY A 105 0.92 9.89 -17.17
C GLY A 105 1.11 8.95 -15.97
N PHE A 106 2.14 8.10 -16.07
CA PHE A 106 2.53 7.17 -15.01
C PHE A 106 3.65 7.70 -14.11
N THR A 107 4.32 8.79 -14.50
CA THR A 107 5.50 9.34 -13.81
C THR A 107 5.29 9.51 -12.31
N GLY A 108 4.13 10.02 -11.89
CA GLY A 108 3.82 10.21 -10.46
C GLY A 108 3.80 8.90 -9.68
N GLY A 109 3.12 7.87 -10.21
CA GLY A 109 3.06 6.54 -9.59
C GLY A 109 4.41 5.82 -9.64
N VAL A 110 5.12 5.88 -10.77
CA VAL A 110 6.43 5.26 -10.94
C VAL A 110 7.50 5.90 -10.05
N ASN A 111 7.39 7.20 -9.77
CA ASN A 111 8.32 7.90 -8.86
C ASN A 111 8.33 7.33 -7.43
N TYR A 112 7.25 6.69 -6.96
CA TYR A 112 7.27 5.98 -5.67
C TYR A 112 8.28 4.83 -5.67
N TYR A 113 8.38 4.10 -6.79
CA TYR A 113 9.33 3.01 -6.94
C TYR A 113 10.76 3.50 -7.10
N ARG A 114 10.97 4.60 -7.86
CA ARG A 114 12.28 5.25 -8.01
C ARG A 114 12.82 5.79 -6.68
N ALA A 115 11.92 6.17 -5.78
CA ALA A 115 12.27 6.68 -4.47
C ALA A 115 12.55 5.58 -3.44
N LEU A 116 12.47 4.28 -3.76
CA LEU A 116 12.65 3.21 -2.76
C LEU A 116 13.99 3.29 -2.05
N ASP A 117 15.09 3.51 -2.77
CA ASP A 117 16.42 3.65 -2.17
C ASP A 117 16.53 4.91 -1.30
N LEU A 118 15.99 6.04 -1.78
CA LEU A 118 15.96 7.28 -1.01
C LEU A 118 15.09 7.14 0.26
N SER A 119 13.91 6.53 0.15
CA SER A 119 13.05 6.21 1.28
C SER A 119 13.76 5.31 2.28
N TRP A 120 14.53 4.33 1.80
CA TRP A 120 15.35 3.46 2.64
C TRP A 120 16.46 4.21 3.38
N GLU A 121 17.14 5.16 2.73
CA GLU A 121 18.12 6.04 3.38
C GLU A 121 17.47 6.94 4.44
N LEU A 122 16.37 7.59 4.07
CA LEU A 122 15.67 8.53 4.93
C LEU A 122 15.03 7.84 6.13
N THR A 123 14.63 6.57 6.01
CA THR A 123 14.08 5.79 7.13
C THR A 123 15.13 5.21 8.07
N ALA A 124 16.42 5.46 7.85
CA ALA A 124 17.49 4.98 8.73
C ALA A 124 17.29 5.30 10.24
N PRO A 125 16.80 6.49 10.65
CA PRO A 125 16.55 6.79 12.07
C PRO A 125 15.53 5.86 12.75
N TRP A 126 14.65 5.21 11.99
CA TRP A 126 13.61 4.30 12.49
C TRP A 126 14.03 2.83 12.44
N THR A 127 15.32 2.54 12.22
CA THR A 127 15.82 1.16 12.23
C THR A 127 15.52 0.48 13.57
N GLY A 128 14.76 -0.62 13.53
CA GLY A 128 14.34 -1.38 14.71
C GLY A 128 13.15 -0.79 15.48
N ALA A 129 12.62 0.36 15.05
CA ALA A 129 11.39 0.91 15.59
C ALA A 129 10.20 -0.04 15.34
N LYS A 130 9.18 0.05 16.21
CA LYS A 130 7.98 -0.80 16.14
C LYS A 130 6.78 0.03 15.71
N VAL A 131 5.90 -0.57 14.93
CA VAL A 131 4.60 0.04 14.60
C VAL A 131 3.65 -0.24 15.76
N THR A 132 3.38 0.78 16.58
CA THR A 132 2.56 0.67 17.79
C THR A 132 1.13 1.15 17.60
N VAL A 133 0.67 1.25 16.36
CA VAL A 133 -0.73 1.56 16.03
C VAL A 133 -1.49 0.24 15.88
N PRO A 134 -2.73 0.11 16.42
CA PRO A 134 -3.55 -1.07 16.17
C PRO A 134 -3.68 -1.34 14.68
N THR A 135 -3.35 -2.57 14.27
CA THR A 135 -3.22 -2.93 12.87
C THR A 135 -4.00 -4.19 12.56
N LYS A 136 -4.73 -4.20 11.45
CA LYS A 136 -5.27 -5.40 10.80
C LYS A 136 -4.65 -5.53 9.42
N PHE A 137 -4.18 -6.73 9.09
CA PHE A 137 -3.61 -7.04 7.78
C PHE A 137 -4.54 -7.99 7.02
N VAL A 138 -4.85 -7.67 5.77
CA VAL A 138 -5.70 -8.50 4.90
C VAL A 138 -5.01 -8.68 3.56
N VAL A 139 -4.89 -9.92 3.09
CA VAL A 139 -4.21 -10.28 1.84
C VAL A 139 -4.98 -11.40 1.12
N GLY A 140 -4.90 -11.44 -0.21
CA GLY A 140 -5.42 -12.55 -1.00
C GLY A 140 -4.48 -13.75 -1.01
N ASP A 141 -5.02 -14.98 -1.05
CA ASP A 141 -4.20 -16.20 -1.14
C ASP A 141 -3.51 -16.36 -2.51
N LEU A 142 -3.96 -15.64 -3.54
CA LEU A 142 -3.34 -15.58 -4.87
C LEU A 142 -2.52 -14.30 -5.07
N ASP A 143 -2.40 -13.43 -4.06
CA ASP A 143 -1.65 -12.18 -4.15
C ASP A 143 -0.16 -12.46 -4.37
N LEU A 144 0.44 -11.88 -5.41
CA LEU A 144 1.86 -12.01 -5.70
C LEU A 144 2.73 -11.65 -4.48
N THR A 145 2.35 -10.62 -3.73
CA THR A 145 3.11 -10.13 -2.58
C THR A 145 3.13 -11.13 -1.42
N TYR A 146 2.07 -11.95 -1.29
CA TYR A 146 1.99 -13.02 -0.32
C TYR A 146 2.92 -14.20 -0.67
N HIS A 147 3.30 -14.34 -1.93
CA HIS A 147 4.19 -15.40 -2.44
C HIS A 147 5.62 -14.94 -2.74
N ILE A 148 5.95 -13.69 -2.40
CA ILE A 148 7.36 -13.24 -2.39
C ILE A 148 8.14 -14.11 -1.40
N THR A 149 9.36 -14.48 -1.78
CA THR A 149 10.26 -15.27 -0.93
C THR A 149 10.32 -14.72 0.50
N GLY A 150 9.94 -15.55 1.47
CA GLY A 150 9.96 -15.22 2.90
C GLY A 150 8.73 -14.47 3.43
N ALA A 151 7.79 -14.06 2.57
CA ALA A 151 6.61 -13.29 3.00
C ALA A 151 5.70 -14.07 3.95
N GLN A 152 5.33 -15.30 3.60
CA GLN A 152 4.47 -16.14 4.45
C GLN A 152 5.15 -16.47 5.79
N GLU A 153 6.46 -16.73 5.77
CA GLU A 153 7.23 -16.95 7.00
C GLU A 153 7.24 -15.69 7.88
N TYR A 154 7.48 -14.51 7.30
CA TYR A 154 7.42 -13.25 8.03
C TYR A 154 6.04 -13.01 8.66
N ILE A 155 4.98 -13.18 7.87
CA ILE A 155 3.58 -12.94 8.25
C ILE A 155 3.13 -13.89 9.36
N HIS A 156 3.39 -15.20 9.21
CA HIS A 156 2.79 -16.23 10.06
C HIS A 156 3.69 -16.72 11.20
N ASN A 157 5.02 -16.59 11.08
CA ASN A 157 5.96 -17.14 12.07
C ASN A 157 6.39 -16.11 13.13
N GLY A 158 5.53 -15.12 13.41
CA GLY A 158 5.66 -14.19 14.53
C GLY A 158 6.62 -13.00 14.31
N ALA A 159 7.38 -12.97 13.23
CA ALA A 159 8.23 -11.82 12.89
C ALA A 159 7.40 -10.56 12.64
N PHE A 160 6.28 -10.68 11.91
CA PHE A 160 5.37 -9.56 11.69
C PHE A 160 4.77 -9.00 12.99
N HIS A 161 4.30 -9.88 13.88
CA HIS A 161 3.80 -9.47 15.20
C HIS A 161 4.90 -8.86 16.08
N LYS A 162 6.16 -9.31 15.95
CA LYS A 162 7.30 -8.72 16.66
C LYS A 162 7.58 -7.29 16.21
N ASP A 163 7.35 -6.95 14.94
CA ASP A 163 7.55 -5.60 14.40
C ASP A 163 6.32 -4.70 14.54
N VAL A 164 5.13 -5.31 14.59
CA VAL A 164 3.83 -4.66 14.78
C VAL A 164 3.15 -5.26 16.02
N PRO A 165 3.51 -4.85 17.25
CA PRO A 165 3.04 -5.50 18.48
C PRO A 165 1.53 -5.43 18.70
N LEU A 166 0.84 -4.47 18.07
CA LEU A 166 -0.61 -4.33 18.10
C LEU A 166 -1.29 -4.84 16.83
N LEU A 167 -0.65 -5.77 16.11
CA LEU A 167 -1.27 -6.52 15.02
C LEU A 167 -2.35 -7.44 15.61
N GLU A 168 -3.62 -7.15 15.33
CA GLU A 168 -4.76 -7.88 15.88
C GLU A 168 -5.09 -9.14 15.08
N GLU A 169 -5.06 -9.06 13.75
CA GLU A 169 -5.52 -10.13 12.89
C GLU A 169 -4.80 -10.08 11.53
N VAL A 170 -4.39 -11.26 11.06
CA VAL A 170 -3.94 -11.54 9.70
C VAL A 170 -5.06 -12.32 9.01
N VAL A 171 -5.65 -11.75 7.97
CA VAL A 171 -6.70 -12.38 7.18
C VAL A 171 -6.13 -12.77 5.82
N VAL A 172 -6.22 -14.04 5.47
CA VAL A 172 -5.89 -14.56 4.13
C VAL A 172 -7.20 -14.92 3.42
N MET A 173 -7.55 -14.16 2.38
CA MET A 173 -8.80 -14.31 1.64
C MET A 173 -8.65 -15.35 0.53
N GLU A 174 -9.52 -16.37 0.53
CA GLU A 174 -9.47 -17.47 -0.44
C GLU A 174 -9.98 -17.05 -1.82
N GLY A 175 -9.24 -17.42 -2.87
CA GLY A 175 -9.59 -17.18 -4.27
C GLY A 175 -9.50 -15.71 -4.68
N VAL A 176 -8.61 -14.93 -4.07
CA VAL A 176 -8.46 -13.49 -4.33
C VAL A 176 -7.00 -13.16 -4.58
N ALA A 177 -6.73 -12.34 -5.61
CA ALA A 177 -5.40 -11.89 -5.95
C ALA A 177 -5.06 -10.55 -5.27
N HIS A 178 -4.45 -9.61 -6.00
CA HIS A 178 -3.87 -8.40 -5.42
C HIS A 178 -4.89 -7.30 -5.12
N PHE A 179 -5.96 -7.19 -5.92
CA PHE A 179 -6.92 -6.10 -5.81
C PHE A 179 -8.12 -6.54 -4.95
N ILE A 180 -7.85 -6.99 -3.73
CA ILE A 180 -8.83 -7.59 -2.82
C ILE A 180 -10.08 -6.72 -2.60
N ASN A 181 -9.91 -5.40 -2.60
CA ASN A 181 -10.98 -4.42 -2.45
C ASN A 181 -11.86 -4.24 -3.70
N GLN A 182 -11.40 -4.70 -4.87
CA GLN A 182 -12.19 -4.74 -6.11
C GLN A 182 -12.76 -6.15 -6.35
N GLU A 183 -11.99 -7.19 -6.02
CA GLU A 183 -12.37 -8.59 -6.24
C GLU A 183 -13.44 -9.06 -5.23
N LYS A 184 -13.33 -8.67 -3.95
CA LYS A 184 -14.31 -8.97 -2.90
C LYS A 184 -14.64 -7.73 -2.04
N PRO A 185 -15.26 -6.70 -2.62
CA PRO A 185 -15.47 -5.40 -1.99
C PRO A 185 -16.31 -5.47 -0.70
N ASP A 186 -17.34 -6.33 -0.67
CA ASP A 186 -18.22 -6.47 0.49
C ASP A 186 -17.52 -7.12 1.68
N GLU A 187 -16.69 -8.15 1.42
CA GLU A 187 -15.91 -8.84 2.43
C GLU A 187 -14.84 -7.91 3.04
N ILE A 188 -14.13 -7.17 2.19
CA ILE A 188 -13.17 -6.14 2.64
C ILE A 188 -13.86 -5.04 3.45
N SER A 189 -14.99 -4.53 2.96
CA SER A 189 -15.76 -3.49 3.66
C SER A 189 -16.18 -3.96 5.05
N LYS A 190 -16.58 -5.23 5.18
CA LYS A 190 -16.89 -5.84 6.47
C LYS A 190 -15.67 -5.92 7.39
N HIS A 191 -14.51 -6.38 6.90
CA HIS A 191 -13.29 -6.43 7.71
C HIS A 191 -12.86 -5.05 8.22
N ILE A 192 -12.93 -4.03 7.36
CA ILE A 192 -12.63 -2.64 7.71
C ILE A 192 -13.60 -2.13 8.78
N HIS A 193 -14.90 -2.25 8.51
CA HIS A 193 -15.93 -1.77 9.43
C HIS A 193 -15.84 -2.44 10.81
N ASP A 194 -15.72 -3.76 10.86
CA ASP A 194 -15.67 -4.52 12.11
C ASP A 194 -14.38 -4.23 12.91
N PHE A 195 -13.27 -3.92 12.23
CA PHE A 195 -12.04 -3.48 12.89
C PHE A 195 -12.18 -2.07 13.49
N LEU A 196 -12.71 -1.13 12.71
CA LEU A 196 -12.83 0.27 13.13
C LEU A 196 -13.83 0.48 14.28
N LYS A 197 -14.87 -0.36 14.39
CA LYS A 197 -15.83 -0.32 15.50
C LYS A 197 -15.22 -0.53 16.90
N LYS A 198 -13.96 -0.97 16.97
CA LYS A 198 -13.24 -1.17 18.24
C LYS A 198 -12.71 0.14 18.84
N PHE A 199 -12.77 1.25 18.09
CA PHE A 199 -12.24 2.58 18.44
C PHE A 199 -13.33 3.67 18.36
#